data_AF-A0A7W1NB55-F1
#
_entry.id   AF-A0A7W1NB55-F1
#
_cell.length_a   1.000
_cell.length_b   1.000
_cell.length_c   1.000
_cell.angle_alpha   90.00
_cell.angle_beta   90.00
_cell.angle_gamma   90.00
#
_symmetry.space_group_name_H-M   'P 1'
#
loop_
_entity.id
_entity.type
_entity.pdbx_description
1 polymer ?
#
loop_
_entity_poly.entity_id
_entity_poly.type
_entity_poly.pdbx_seq_one_letter_code
_entity_poly.pdbx_strand_id
1 'polypeptide(L)'
;MPLGVTTSACCACIALVIALVSCGGQRRDVAPRELEQVAWWVEDLAHGKPRTATELVVADASGGMLRIARWAHGRDDQREEIPRAVARRRDRWPPLRALIADGLVVSDTASGGLFLAPGSERHGQRALAESLVAEENGERESIDLFVLSLGDADDAATLRYRVAVRAARLELDGR
;
A
#
# COMPACT_ATOMS: atom_id res chain seq x y z
N MET A 1 45.94 -22.58 48.97
CA MET A 1 45.96 -21.80 47.71
C MET A 1 44.63 -22.01 47.00
N PRO A 2 43.68 -21.06 47.06
CA PRO A 2 42.39 -21.22 46.41
C PRO A 2 42.46 -20.78 44.94
N LEU A 3 41.86 -21.59 44.07
CA LEU A 3 41.70 -21.35 42.63
C LEU A 3 40.67 -20.23 42.43
N GLY A 4 41.13 -19.06 41.99
CA GLY A 4 40.28 -17.98 41.53
C GLY A 4 39.65 -18.33 40.19
N VAL A 5 38.48 -18.97 40.21
CA VAL A 5 37.68 -19.19 39.01
C VAL A 5 36.99 -17.87 38.65
N THR A 6 37.30 -17.42 37.44
CA THR A 6 37.00 -16.12 36.86
C THR A 6 35.50 -15.93 36.62
N THR A 7 34.82 -15.21 37.52
CA THR A 7 33.43 -14.71 37.35
C THR A 7 33.25 -13.86 36.09
N SER A 8 34.34 -13.36 35.50
CA SER A 8 34.34 -12.54 34.28
C SER A 8 33.96 -13.31 33.01
N ALA A 9 34.21 -14.63 32.95
CA ALA A 9 33.95 -15.41 31.74
C ALA A 9 32.45 -15.69 31.51
N CYS A 10 31.65 -15.84 32.57
CA CYS A 10 30.21 -16.11 32.44
C CYS A 10 29.42 -14.92 31.92
N CYS A 11 29.79 -13.68 32.28
CA CYS A 11 29.10 -12.48 31.79
C CYS A 11 29.34 -12.24 30.29
N ALA A 12 30.52 -12.57 29.77
CA ALA A 12 30.86 -12.39 28.36
C ALA A 12 30.06 -13.33 27.44
N CYS A 13 29.81 -14.58 27.87
CA CYS A 13 29.04 -15.54 27.08
C CYS A 13 27.55 -15.18 26.98
N ILE A 14 26.95 -14.64 28.04
CA ILE A 14 25.52 -14.26 28.04
C ILE A 14 25.28 -13.01 27.17
N ALA A 15 26.18 -12.02 27.22
CA ALA A 15 26.09 -10.82 26.38
C ALA A 15 26.22 -11.15 24.89
N LEU A 16 27.08 -12.12 24.53
CA LEU A 16 27.27 -12.54 23.14
C LEU A 16 26.04 -13.30 22.60
N VAL A 17 25.37 -14.12 23.40
CA VAL A 17 24.14 -14.83 23.00
C VAL A 17 22.98 -13.85 22.82
N ILE A 18 22.83 -12.84 23.68
CA ILE A 18 21.81 -11.78 23.52
C ILE A 18 22.10 -10.93 22.27
N ALA A 19 23.38 -10.61 22.00
CA ALA A 19 23.78 -9.89 20.80
C ALA A 19 23.51 -10.71 19.52
N LEU A 20 23.74 -12.02 19.53
CA LEU A 20 23.48 -12.88 18.38
C LEU A 20 21.99 -13.11 18.12
N VAL A 21 21.15 -13.18 19.17
CA VAL A 21 19.68 -13.24 19.03
C VAL A 21 19.12 -11.90 18.55
N SER A 22 19.73 -10.77 18.93
CA SER A 22 19.31 -9.44 18.47
C SER A 22 19.85 -9.05 17.09
N CYS A 23 20.75 -9.84 16.50
CA CYS A 23 21.25 -9.71 15.13
C CYS A 23 20.50 -10.60 14.11
N GLY A 24 19.49 -11.37 14.55
CA GLY A 24 18.51 -12.01 13.68
C GLY A 24 17.60 -10.97 13.03
N GLY A 25 18.16 -10.28 12.04
CA GLY A 25 17.67 -9.03 11.50
C GLY A 25 16.21 -9.06 11.10
N GLN A 26 15.44 -8.14 11.69
CA GLN A 26 14.15 -7.75 11.16
C GLN A 26 14.36 -7.33 9.70
N ARG A 27 13.69 -8.02 8.76
CA ARG A 27 13.77 -7.71 7.34
C ARG A 27 13.46 -6.23 7.15
N ARG A 28 14.43 -5.46 6.67
CA ARG A 28 14.26 -4.01 6.46
C ARG A 28 13.29 -3.73 5.33
N ASP A 29 13.28 -4.63 4.36
CA ASP A 29 12.55 -4.54 3.10
C ASP A 29 11.19 -5.21 3.26
N VAL A 30 10.20 -4.66 2.59
CA VAL A 30 8.84 -5.21 2.57
C VAL A 30 8.79 -6.53 1.82
N ALA A 31 8.11 -7.52 2.40
CA ALA A 31 7.92 -8.80 1.73
C ALA A 31 6.87 -8.65 0.60
N PRO A 32 7.00 -9.39 -0.52
CA PRO A 32 6.04 -9.29 -1.63
C PRO A 32 4.58 -9.50 -1.22
N ARG A 33 4.30 -10.44 -0.29
CA ARG A 33 2.93 -10.69 0.22
C ARG A 33 2.37 -9.52 1.04
N GLU A 34 3.22 -8.79 1.75
CA GLU A 34 2.79 -7.60 2.49
C GLU A 34 2.39 -6.49 1.53
N LEU A 35 3.13 -6.32 0.44
CA LEU A 35 2.75 -5.39 -0.64
C LEU A 35 1.44 -5.80 -1.33
N GLU A 36 1.18 -7.10 -1.54
CA GLU A 36 -0.11 -7.57 -2.04
C GLU A 36 -1.25 -7.14 -1.10
N GLN A 37 -1.05 -7.25 0.22
CA GLN A 37 -2.02 -6.78 1.22
C GLN A 37 -2.22 -5.26 1.17
N VAL A 38 -1.14 -4.49 1.07
CA VAL A 38 -1.21 -3.02 0.98
C VAL A 38 -1.96 -2.58 -0.27
N ALA A 39 -1.74 -3.24 -1.41
CA ALA A 39 -2.44 -2.96 -2.66
C ALA A 39 -3.96 -3.05 -2.48
N TRP A 40 -4.46 -4.15 -1.91
CA TRP A 40 -5.88 -4.33 -1.62
C TRP A 40 -6.41 -3.32 -0.60
N TRP A 41 -5.65 -3.06 0.45
CA TRP A 41 -6.04 -2.10 1.49
C TRP A 41 -6.23 -0.69 0.92
N VAL A 42 -5.29 -0.21 0.11
CA VAL A 42 -5.35 1.11 -0.53
C VAL A 42 -6.56 1.19 -1.46
N GLU A 43 -6.74 0.20 -2.32
CA GLU A 43 -7.81 0.24 -3.31
C GLU A 43 -9.19 0.07 -2.65
N ASP A 44 -9.35 -0.78 -1.64
CA ASP A 44 -10.62 -0.88 -0.90
C ASP A 44 -11.00 0.45 -0.23
N LEU A 45 -10.05 1.15 0.41
CA LEU A 45 -10.30 2.47 0.98
C LEU A 45 -10.68 3.50 -0.08
N ALA A 46 -9.98 3.51 -1.22
CA ALA A 46 -10.29 4.38 -2.35
C ALA A 46 -11.68 4.10 -2.92
N HIS A 47 -12.21 2.89 -2.78
CA HIS A 47 -13.57 2.54 -3.20
C HIS A 47 -14.61 2.69 -2.08
N GLY A 48 -14.22 3.27 -0.95
CA GLY A 48 -15.11 3.57 0.18
C GLY A 48 -15.45 2.36 1.06
N LYS A 49 -14.73 1.25 0.92
CA LYS A 49 -14.89 0.11 1.82
C LYS A 49 -14.15 0.39 3.15
N PRO A 50 -14.71 -0.05 4.28
CA PRO A 50 -14.08 0.16 5.57
C PRO A 50 -12.79 -0.68 5.67
N ARG A 51 -11.68 -0.03 6.01
CA ARG A 51 -10.41 -0.65 6.39
C ARG A 51 -9.79 0.15 7.52
N THR A 52 -8.99 -0.50 8.36
CA THR A 52 -8.21 0.15 9.43
C THR A 52 -6.72 0.01 9.16
N ALA A 53 -5.91 0.95 9.65
CA ALA A 53 -4.45 0.87 9.49
C ALA A 53 -3.85 -0.31 10.28
N THR A 54 -4.51 -0.72 11.37
CA THR A 54 -4.15 -1.89 12.17
C THR A 54 -4.20 -3.21 11.39
N GLU A 55 -4.98 -3.31 10.31
CA GLU A 55 -4.96 -4.48 9.43
C GLU A 55 -3.56 -4.73 8.82
N LEU A 56 -2.75 -3.67 8.65
CA LEU A 56 -1.39 -3.76 8.11
C LEU A 56 -0.34 -4.18 9.16
N VAL A 57 -0.69 -4.20 10.45
CA VAL A 57 0.22 -4.56 11.53
C VAL A 57 0.05 -6.04 11.87
N VAL A 58 0.73 -6.90 11.10
CA VAL A 58 0.79 -8.35 11.36
C VAL A 58 1.93 -8.70 12.33
N ALA A 59 1.81 -9.82 13.05
CA ALA A 59 2.76 -10.22 14.09
C ALA A 59 4.24 -10.27 13.60
N ASP A 60 4.45 -10.68 12.35
CA ASP A 60 5.77 -10.80 11.73
C ASP A 60 6.03 -9.71 10.67
N ALA A 61 5.44 -8.53 10.84
CA ALA A 61 5.57 -7.44 9.87
C ALA A 61 7.03 -7.01 9.67
N SER A 62 7.43 -6.89 8.40
CA SER A 62 8.74 -6.34 8.03
C SER A 62 8.88 -4.88 8.46
N GLY A 63 10.13 -4.41 8.52
CA GLY A 63 10.42 -3.00 8.73
C GLY A 63 9.76 -2.10 7.68
N GLY A 64 9.65 -2.56 6.43
CA GLY A 64 8.96 -1.86 5.34
C GLY A 64 7.45 -1.76 5.59
N MET A 65 6.82 -2.87 5.96
CA MET A 65 5.39 -2.90 6.28
C MET A 65 5.06 -2.00 7.48
N LEU A 66 5.90 -1.98 8.52
CA LEU A 66 5.71 -1.07 9.66
C LEU A 66 5.79 0.42 9.28
N ARG A 67 6.63 0.78 8.30
CA ARG A 67 6.68 2.16 7.77
C ARG A 67 5.40 2.51 7.00
N ILE A 68 4.90 1.58 6.20
CA ILE A 68 3.64 1.74 5.46
C ILE A 68 2.46 1.85 6.43
N ALA A 69 2.37 0.97 7.44
CA ALA A 69 1.34 1.01 8.47
C ALA A 69 1.35 2.33 9.26
N ARG A 70 2.54 2.86 9.58
CA ARG A 70 2.67 4.18 10.22
C ARG A 70 2.16 5.30 9.33
N TRP A 71 2.45 5.25 8.03
CA TRP A 71 1.88 6.20 7.08
C TRP A 71 0.35 6.09 7.02
N ALA A 72 -0.18 4.85 7.00
CA ALA A 72 -1.61 4.58 6.99
C ALA A 72 -2.34 5.07 8.24
N HIS A 73 -1.67 5.08 9.41
CA HIS A 73 -2.22 5.61 10.65
C HIS A 73 -2.35 7.15 10.68
N GLY A 74 -1.54 7.86 9.89
CA GLY A 74 -1.52 9.33 9.90
C GLY A 74 -0.58 9.93 10.97
N ARG A 75 -0.77 11.22 11.28
CA ARG A 75 0.10 11.95 12.22
C ARG A 75 -0.38 11.92 13.67
N ASP A 76 -1.65 11.61 13.89
CA ASP A 76 -2.28 11.58 15.21
C ASP A 76 -2.53 10.11 15.58
N ASP A 77 -1.90 9.66 16.66
CA ASP A 77 -2.01 8.28 17.15
C ASP A 77 -3.39 7.97 17.76
N GLN A 78 -4.22 8.99 17.97
CA GLN A 78 -5.55 8.83 18.59
C GLN A 78 -6.70 8.79 17.58
N ARG A 79 -6.48 9.15 16.31
CA ARG A 79 -7.50 9.08 15.27
C ARG A 79 -6.89 8.55 13.99
N GLU A 80 -7.31 7.35 13.58
CA GLU A 80 -6.94 6.82 12.27
C GLU A 80 -7.43 7.78 11.18
N GLU A 81 -6.48 8.45 10.52
CA GLU A 81 -6.76 9.33 9.39
C GLU A 81 -6.37 8.63 8.09
N ILE A 82 -7.34 8.45 7.19
CA ILE A 82 -7.05 7.95 5.85
C ILE A 82 -6.05 8.90 5.18
N PRO A 83 -4.96 8.40 4.60
CA PRO A 83 -3.99 9.23 3.91
C PRO A 83 -4.69 10.15 2.90
N ARG A 84 -4.38 11.45 2.92
CA ARG A 84 -5.10 12.48 2.14
C ARG A 84 -5.26 12.14 0.66
N ALA A 85 -4.26 11.51 0.05
CA ALA A 85 -4.36 11.06 -1.35
C ALA A 85 -5.43 9.97 -1.52
N VAL A 86 -5.44 8.95 -0.66
CA VAL A 86 -6.47 7.90 -0.68
C VAL A 86 -7.86 8.48 -0.39
N ALA A 87 -7.96 9.45 0.52
CA ALA A 87 -9.22 10.14 0.80
C ALA A 87 -9.77 10.89 -0.43
N ARG A 88 -8.91 11.59 -1.19
CA ARG A 88 -9.33 12.27 -2.44
C ARG A 88 -9.80 11.28 -3.50
N ARG A 89 -9.12 10.14 -3.66
CA ARG A 89 -9.60 9.04 -4.53
C ARG A 89 -10.98 8.57 -4.11
N ARG A 90 -11.19 8.36 -2.80
CA ARG A 90 -12.49 7.98 -2.24
C ARG A 90 -13.58 9.01 -2.53
N ASP A 91 -13.28 10.29 -2.41
CA ASP A 91 -14.25 11.35 -2.69
C ASP A 91 -14.58 11.46 -4.20
N ARG A 92 -13.62 11.13 -5.08
CA ARG A 92 -13.83 11.05 -6.55
C ARG A 92 -14.48 9.75 -7.02
N TRP A 93 -14.51 8.70 -6.19
CA TRP A 93 -15.03 7.40 -6.62
C TRP A 93 -16.51 7.42 -7.05
N PRO A 94 -17.46 8.06 -6.33
CA PRO A 94 -18.86 8.07 -6.73
C PRO A 94 -19.14 8.61 -8.15
N PRO A 95 -18.62 9.78 -8.57
CA PRO A 95 -18.80 10.24 -9.94
C PRO A 95 -18.07 9.34 -10.95
N LEU A 96 -16.87 8.84 -10.67
CA LEU A 96 -16.16 7.91 -11.56
C LEU A 96 -16.95 6.62 -11.80
N ARG A 97 -17.51 6.03 -10.74
CA ARG A 97 -18.35 4.83 -10.83
C ARG A 97 -19.59 5.08 -11.70
N ALA A 98 -20.21 6.27 -11.60
CA ALA A 98 -21.33 6.61 -12.48
C ALA A 98 -20.90 6.70 -13.95
N LEU A 99 -19.72 7.26 -14.23
CA LEU A 99 -19.17 7.33 -15.58
C LEU A 99 -18.78 5.95 -16.15
N ILE A 100 -18.32 5.03 -15.29
CA ILE A 100 -18.05 3.63 -15.65
C ILE A 100 -19.36 2.89 -15.96
N ALA A 101 -20.37 3.03 -15.10
CA ALA A 101 -21.69 2.43 -15.32
C ALA A 101 -22.37 2.94 -16.61
N ASP A 102 -22.16 4.21 -16.95
CA ASP A 102 -22.63 4.83 -18.19
C ASP A 102 -21.81 4.41 -19.43
N GLY A 103 -20.71 3.68 -19.26
CA GLY A 103 -19.81 3.27 -20.32
C GLY A 103 -18.98 4.41 -20.93
N LEU A 104 -18.93 5.59 -20.29
CA LEU A 104 -18.07 6.70 -20.74
C LEU A 104 -16.61 6.48 -20.33
N VAL A 105 -16.38 5.79 -19.20
CA VAL A 105 -15.06 5.43 -18.70
C VAL A 105 -14.94 3.90 -18.67
N VAL A 106 -13.79 3.37 -19.06
CA VAL A 106 -13.48 1.94 -19.05
C VAL A 106 -12.13 1.70 -18.38
N SER A 107 -11.99 0.57 -17.69
CA SER A 107 -10.70 0.14 -17.14
C SER A 107 -9.91 -0.64 -18.19
N ASP A 108 -8.62 -0.32 -18.31
CA ASP A 108 -7.68 -1.09 -19.11
C ASP A 108 -7.22 -2.33 -18.36
N THR A 109 -7.50 -3.49 -18.94
CA THR A 109 -7.07 -4.79 -18.40
C THR A 109 -5.56 -4.97 -18.32
N ALA A 110 -4.76 -4.27 -19.12
CA ALA A 110 -3.31 -4.42 -19.13
C ALA A 110 -2.63 -3.65 -17.99
N SER A 111 -3.01 -2.38 -17.80
CA SER A 111 -2.42 -1.47 -16.82
C SER A 111 -3.22 -1.34 -15.51
N GLY A 112 -4.53 -1.61 -15.52
CA GLY A 112 -5.44 -1.25 -14.44
C GLY A 112 -5.73 0.26 -14.36
N GLY A 113 -5.39 1.02 -15.40
CA GLY A 113 -5.73 2.44 -15.53
C GLY A 113 -7.15 2.66 -16.07
N LEU A 114 -7.66 3.88 -15.91
CA LEU A 114 -8.95 4.31 -16.47
C LEU A 114 -8.76 5.07 -17.78
N PHE A 115 -9.69 4.92 -18.71
CA PHE A 115 -9.67 5.55 -20.03
C PHE A 115 -11.08 5.97 -20.46
N LEU A 116 -11.17 6.98 -21.33
CA LEU A 116 -12.45 7.32 -21.97
C LEU A 116 -12.79 6.28 -23.04
N ALA A 117 -14.04 5.81 -23.05
CA ALA A 117 -14.51 4.91 -24.09
C ALA A 117 -14.45 5.58 -25.47
N PRO A 118 -13.92 4.89 -26.50
CA PRO A 118 -13.92 5.41 -27.86
C PRO A 118 -15.36 5.55 -28.38
N GLY A 119 -15.65 6.63 -29.11
CA GLY A 119 -16.97 6.88 -29.70
C GLY A 119 -18.05 7.39 -28.73
N SER A 120 -17.71 7.70 -27.48
CA SER A 120 -18.66 8.36 -26.58
C SER A 120 -18.82 9.85 -26.93
N GLU A 121 -19.87 10.17 -27.68
CA GLU A 121 -20.20 11.53 -28.15
C GLU A 121 -21.02 12.35 -27.13
N ARG A 122 -21.07 11.96 -25.85
CA ARG A 122 -21.71 12.79 -24.81
C ARG A 122 -20.84 14.00 -24.47
N HIS A 123 -20.86 15.00 -25.35
CA HIS A 123 -19.98 16.17 -25.36
C HIS A 123 -19.95 16.92 -24.01
N GLY A 124 -21.06 17.00 -23.28
CA GLY A 124 -21.13 17.70 -21.99
C GLY A 124 -20.46 16.97 -20.82
N GLN A 125 -20.35 15.64 -20.85
CA GLN A 125 -19.76 14.83 -19.77
C GLN A 125 -18.29 14.49 -20.03
N ARG A 126 -17.83 14.63 -21.28
CA ARG A 126 -16.49 14.20 -21.70
C ARG A 126 -15.38 14.98 -21.01
N ALA A 127 -15.46 16.31 -20.95
CA ALA A 127 -14.42 17.13 -20.32
C ALA A 127 -14.30 16.86 -18.81
N LEU A 128 -15.44 16.66 -18.13
CA LEU A 128 -15.46 16.25 -16.73
C LEU A 128 -14.83 14.86 -16.55
N ALA A 129 -15.22 13.90 -17.39
CA ALA A 129 -14.67 12.55 -17.35
C ALA A 129 -13.16 12.52 -17.60
N GLU A 130 -12.67 13.33 -18.54
CA GLU A 130 -11.24 13.48 -18.84
C GLU A 130 -10.46 13.97 -17.61
N SER A 131 -10.94 15.03 -16.95
CA SER A 131 -10.33 15.54 -15.72
C SER A 131 -10.31 14.48 -14.62
N LEU A 132 -11.45 13.83 -14.37
CA LEU A 132 -11.56 12.81 -13.32
C LEU A 132 -10.67 11.60 -13.57
N VAL A 133 -10.60 11.12 -14.82
CA VAL A 133 -9.72 10.01 -15.21
C VAL A 133 -8.25 10.38 -15.05
N ALA A 134 -7.84 11.57 -15.51
CA ALA A 134 -6.47 12.02 -15.39
C ALA A 134 -6.04 12.18 -13.93
N GLU A 135 -6.88 12.79 -13.09
CA GLU A 135 -6.62 12.95 -11.67
C GLU A 135 -6.56 11.60 -10.94
N GLU A 136 -7.46 10.67 -11.25
CA GLU A 136 -7.48 9.36 -10.62
C GLU A 136 -6.27 8.53 -11.00
N ASN A 137 -5.89 8.48 -12.29
CA ASN A 137 -4.69 7.77 -12.74
C ASN A 137 -3.42 8.39 -12.13
N GLY A 138 -3.33 9.72 -12.06
CA GLY A 138 -2.21 10.42 -11.45
C GLY A 138 -2.05 10.12 -9.95
N GLU A 139 -3.16 10.02 -9.22
CA GLU A 139 -3.13 9.63 -7.80
C GLU A 139 -2.85 8.14 -7.59
N ARG A 140 -3.39 7.26 -8.45
CA ARG A 140 -3.06 5.83 -8.49
C ARG A 140 -1.55 5.64 -8.60
N GLU A 141 -0.91 6.27 -9.58
CA GLU A 141 0.54 6.20 -9.80
C GLU A 141 1.33 6.80 -8.63
N SER A 142 0.92 7.97 -8.13
CA SER A 142 1.60 8.64 -7.03
C SER A 142 1.60 7.80 -5.75
N ILE A 143 0.47 7.16 -5.41
CA ILE A 143 0.36 6.28 -4.25
C ILE A 143 1.20 5.02 -4.46
N ASP A 144 1.15 4.42 -5.65
CA ASP A 144 1.93 3.23 -5.97
C ASP A 144 3.44 3.45 -5.77
N LEU A 145 3.97 4.55 -6.32
CA LEU A 145 5.37 4.93 -6.16
C LEU A 145 5.71 5.21 -4.69
N PHE A 146 4.80 5.86 -3.97
CA PHE A 146 5.02 6.19 -2.56
C PHE A 146 5.05 4.93 -1.66
N VAL A 147 4.13 3.98 -1.88
CA VAL A 147 4.10 2.70 -1.17
C VAL A 147 5.38 1.90 -1.42
N LEU A 148 5.80 1.78 -2.68
CA LEU A 148 7.02 1.07 -3.05
C LEU A 148 8.27 1.71 -2.42
N SER A 149 8.33 3.04 -2.42
CA SER A 149 9.42 3.79 -1.79
C SER A 149 9.44 3.62 -0.27
N LEU A 150 8.28 3.70 0.41
CA LEU A 150 8.19 3.45 1.85
C LEU A 150 8.61 2.02 2.20
N GLY A 151 8.20 1.05 1.39
CA GLY A 151 8.51 -0.36 1.58
C GLY A 151 9.97 -0.72 1.37
N ASP A 152 10.76 0.16 0.73
CA ASP A 152 12.10 -0.18 0.19
C ASP A 152 12.04 -1.43 -0.69
N ALA A 153 11.07 -1.45 -1.60
CA ALA A 153 10.73 -2.63 -2.40
C ALA A 153 11.79 -2.90 -3.48
N ASP A 154 12.27 -4.14 -3.55
CA ASP A 154 13.10 -4.62 -4.65
C ASP A 154 12.27 -4.85 -5.94
N ASP A 155 12.94 -5.26 -7.02
CA ASP A 155 12.28 -5.50 -8.32
C ASP A 155 11.20 -6.59 -8.25
N ALA A 156 11.44 -7.65 -7.47
CA ALA A 156 10.51 -8.77 -7.33
C ALA A 156 9.26 -8.37 -6.55
N ALA A 157 9.44 -7.62 -5.47
CA ALA A 157 8.39 -7.03 -4.66
C ALA A 157 7.60 -6.00 -5.48
N THR A 158 8.28 -5.16 -6.27
CA THR A 158 7.66 -4.18 -7.18
C THR A 158 6.77 -4.85 -8.22
N LEU A 159 7.25 -5.91 -8.88
CA LEU A 159 6.46 -6.65 -9.86
C LEU A 159 5.19 -7.25 -9.23
N ARG A 160 5.33 -7.86 -8.05
CA ARG A 160 4.22 -8.47 -7.30
C ARG A 160 3.19 -7.42 -6.89
N TYR A 161 3.64 -6.29 -6.37
CA TYR A 161 2.78 -5.16 -6.03
C TYR A 161 1.97 -4.69 -7.23
N ARG A 162 2.62 -4.44 -8.38
CA ARG A 162 1.94 -3.99 -9.60
C ARG A 162 0.89 -4.98 -10.09
N VAL A 163 1.16 -6.29 -10.01
CA VAL A 163 0.18 -7.33 -10.33
C VAL A 163 -1.02 -7.28 -9.39
N ALA A 164 -0.78 -7.15 -8.07
CA ALA A 164 -1.83 -7.10 -7.07
C ALA A 164 -2.71 -5.84 -7.19
N VAL A 165 -2.09 -4.67 -7.36
CA VAL A 165 -2.79 -3.40 -7.57
C VAL A 165 -3.66 -3.47 -8.83
N ARG A 166 -3.13 -4.00 -9.94
CA ARG A 166 -3.92 -4.18 -11.15
C ARG A 166 -5.11 -5.10 -10.91
N ALA A 167 -4.91 -6.23 -10.23
CA ALA A 167 -5.99 -7.16 -9.91
C ALA A 167 -7.08 -6.49 -9.05
N ALA A 168 -6.67 -5.75 -8.01
CA ALA A 168 -7.58 -5.00 -7.14
C ALA A 168 -8.38 -3.97 -7.92
N ARG A 169 -7.72 -3.15 -8.76
CA ARG A 169 -8.40 -2.15 -9.60
C ARG A 169 -9.41 -2.78 -10.54
N LEU A 170 -9.04 -3.84 -11.26
CA LEU A 170 -9.96 -4.51 -12.19
C LEU A 170 -11.17 -5.13 -11.48
N GLU A 171 -10.96 -5.70 -10.29
CA GLU A 171 -12.06 -6.27 -9.51
C GLU A 171 -13.01 -5.18 -8.97
N LEU A 172 -12.46 -4.06 -8.52
CA LEU A 172 -13.23 -3.00 -7.87
C LEU A 172 -13.88 -2.04 -8.86
N ASP A 173 -13.19 -1.73 -9.96
CA ASP A 173 -13.72 -0.89 -11.04
C ASP A 173 -14.88 -1.59 -11.78
N GLY A 174 -14.90 -2.92 -11.78
CA GLY A 174 -15.93 -3.74 -12.43
C GLY A 174 -17.21 -3.95 -11.62
N ARG A 175 -17.32 -3.39 -10.41
CA ARG A 175 -18.46 -3.55 -9.48
C ARG A 175 -19.27 -2.27 -9.34
#